data_AF-A0A957ZWF0-F1
#
_entry.id   AF-A0A957ZWF0-F1
#
_cell.length_a   1.000
_cell.length_b   1.000
_cell.length_c   1.000
_cell.angle_alpha   90.00
_cell.angle_beta   90.00
_cell.angle_gamma   90.00
#
_symmetry.space_group_name_H-M   'P 1'
#
loop_
_entity.id
_entity.type
_entity.pdbx_description
1 polymer ?
#
loop_
_entity_poly.entity_id
_entity_poly.type
_entity_poly.pdbx_seq_one_letter_code
_entity_poly.pdbx_strand_id
1 'polypeptide(L)' 'MRLLADTSFLVALTNPRERHHGACVDVAQTAQAQIAVPITVLPEAAYLLHARIGHAVMRAFLAELSQPSWEILAVEV' A
#
# COMPACT_ATOMS: atom_id res chain seq x y z
N MET A 1 18.24 -2.35 6.23
CA MET A 1 17.34 -3.41 5.72
C MET A 1 16.16 -2.72 5.05
N ARG A 2 15.67 -3.20 3.90
CA ARG A 2 14.56 -2.57 3.17
C ARG A 2 13.40 -3.56 3.11
N LEU A 3 12.19 -3.08 3.36
CA LEU A 3 10.96 -3.87 3.33
C LEU A 3 10.31 -3.70 1.96
N LEU A 4 9.82 -4.80 1.39
CA LEU A 4 9.03 -4.76 0.16
C LEU A 4 7.56 -4.91 0.52
N ALA A 5 6.75 -3.93 0.11
CA ALA A 5 5.32 -3.98 0.32
C ALA A 5 4.67 -4.96 -0.66
N ASP A 6 3.90 -5.90 -0.12
CA ASP A 6 3.02 -6.77 -0.88
C ASP A 6 1.61 -6.17 -0.99
N THR A 7 0.81 -6.63 -1.96
CA THR A 7 -0.60 -6.27 -2.12
C THR A 7 -1.36 -6.40 -0.80
N SER A 8 -1.16 -7.51 -0.08
CA SER A 8 -1.88 -7.78 1.18
C SER A 8 -1.59 -6.75 2.26
N PHE A 9 -0.35 -6.26 2.37
CA PHE A 9 0.04 -5.21 3.29
C PHE A 9 -0.62 -3.88 2.93
N LEU A 10 -0.61 -3.48 1.65
CA LEU A 10 -1.21 -2.23 1.20
C LEU A 10 -2.73 -2.20 1.42
N VAL A 11 -3.41 -3.33 1.17
CA VAL A 11 -4.85 -3.47 1.42
C VAL A 11 -5.16 -3.39 2.92
N ALA A 12 -4.41 -4.11 3.75
CA ALA A 12 -4.59 -4.08 5.20
C ALA A 12 -4.28 -2.71 5.83
N LEU A 13 -3.24 -2.03 5.35
CA LEU A 13 -2.90 -0.67 5.78
C LEU A 13 -4.00 0.33 5.44
N THR A 14 -4.62 0.19 4.26
CA THR A 14 -5.63 1.14 3.78
C THR A 14 -7.03 0.88 4.34
N ASN A 15 -7.36 -0.37 4.67
CA ASN A 15 -8.70 -0.77 5.09
C ASN A 15 -8.81 -0.99 6.60
N PRO A 16 -9.50 -0.10 7.36
CA PRO A 16 -9.65 -0.25 8.81
C PRO A 16 -10.43 -1.50 9.24
N ARG A 17 -11.13 -2.17 8.31
CA ARG A 17 -11.88 -3.40 8.57
C ARG A 17 -11.03 -4.67 8.41
N GLU A 18 -9.80 -4.57 7.90
CA GLU A 18 -8.91 -5.72 7.77
C GLU A 18 -8.42 -6.18 9.15
N ARG A 19 -8.40 -7.49 9.36
CA ARG A 19 -7.98 -8.10 10.64
C ARG A 19 -6.59 -7.67 11.11
N HIS A 20 -5.71 -7.36 10.15
CA HIS A 20 -4.31 -7.01 10.38
C HIS A 20 -4.04 -5.51 10.29
N HIS A 21 -5.08 -4.68 10.16
CA HIS A 21 -4.94 -3.23 9.96
C HIS A 21 -4.03 -2.57 11.00
N GLY A 22 -4.28 -2.82 12.29
CA GLY A 22 -3.47 -2.24 13.38
C GLY A 22 -1.99 -2.61 13.27
N ALA A 23 -1.67 -3.89 13.04
CA ALA A 23 -0.29 -4.33 12.87
C ALA A 23 0.38 -3.71 11.64
N CYS A 24 -0.35 -3.53 10.53
CA CYS A 24 0.17 -2.86 9.34
C CYS A 24 0.42 -1.37 9.59
N VAL A 25 -0.44 -0.69 10.36
CA VAL A 25 -0.23 0.70 10.78
C VAL A 25 1.03 0.82 11.64
N ASP A 26 1.21 -0.07 12.62
CA ASP A 26 2.41 -0.07 13.48
C ASP A 26 3.70 -0.24 12.65
N VAL A 27 3.69 -1.15 11.67
CA VAL A 27 4.83 -1.34 10.75
C VAL A 27 5.04 -0.09 9.88
N ALA A 28 3.97 0.48 9.33
CA ALA A 28 4.08 1.68 8.49
C ALA A 28 4.65 2.87 9.28
N GLN A 29 4.28 3.03 10.55
CA GLN A 29 4.78 4.11 11.40
C GLN A 29 6.24 3.91 11.82
N THR A 30 6.63 2.66 12.13
CA THR A 30 7.98 2.35 12.61
C THR A 30 9.02 2.21 11.49
N ALA A 31 8.58 1.85 10.27
CA ALA A 31 9.45 1.54 9.15
C ALA A 31 9.21 2.42 7.91
N GLN A 32 8.48 3.54 8.02
CA GLN A 32 8.00 4.33 6.86
C GLN A 32 9.10 4.63 5.82
N ALA A 33 10.29 5.07 6.24
CA ALA A 33 11.40 5.40 5.35
C ALA A 33 12.11 4.17 4.72
N GLN A 34 11.67 2.96 5.04
CA GLN A 34 12.29 1.70 4.61
C GLN A 34 11.33 0.81 3.81
N ILE A 35 10.08 1.23 3.58
CA ILE A 35 9.10 0.47 2.81
C ILE A 35 9.17 0.93 1.35
N ALA A 36 9.51 -0.01 0.46
CA ALA A 36 9.50 0.20 -0.97
C ALA A 36 8.35 -0.61 -1.60
N VAL A 37 7.64 -0.03 -2.56
CA VAL A 37 6.45 -0.60 -3.19
C VAL A 37 6.77 -0.98 -4.63
N PRO A 38 6.80 -2.26 -4.98
CA PRO A 38 6.91 -2.68 -6.38
C PRO A 38 5.76 -2.15 -7.23
N ILE A 39 6.04 -1.58 -8.39
CA ILE A 39 5.00 -1.04 -9.27
C ILE A 39 3.99 -2.11 -9.70
N THR A 40 4.40 -3.38 -9.72
CA THR A 40 3.57 -4.53 -10.10
C THR A 40 2.50 -4.90 -9.07
N VAL A 41 2.62 -4.50 -7.80
CA VAL A 41 1.58 -4.77 -6.79
C VAL A 41 0.44 -3.74 -6.82
N LEU A 42 0.67 -2.57 -7.43
CA LEU A 42 -0.30 -1.47 -7.45
C LEU A 42 -1.60 -1.81 -8.18
N PRO A 43 -1.61 -2.48 -9.35
CA PRO A 43 -2.84 -2.84 -10.04
C PRO A 43 -3.74 -3.75 -9.19
N GLU A 44 -3.16 -4.74 -8.52
CA GLU A 44 -3.90 -5.67 -7.68
C GLU A 44 -4.46 -4.96 -6.43
N ALA A 45 -3.64 -4.17 -5.74
CA ALA A 45 -4.07 -3.39 -4.58
C ALA A 45 -5.19 -2.41 -4.93
N ALA A 46 -5.04 -1.65 -6.02
CA ALA A 46 -6.05 -0.70 -6.48
C ALA A 46 -7.37 -1.41 -6.83
N TYR A 47 -7.30 -2.54 -7.54
CA TYR A 47 -8.47 -3.35 -7.85
C TYR A 47 -9.19 -3.83 -6.58
N LEU A 48 -8.46 -4.40 -5.61
CA LEU A 48 -9.03 -4.91 -4.38
C LEU A 48 -9.65 -3.81 -3.52
N LEU A 49 -9.00 -2.66 -3.40
CA LEU A 49 -9.54 -1.51 -2.65
C LEU A 49 -10.80 -0.96 -3.29
N HIS A 50 -10.83 -0.86 -4.62
CA HIS A 50 -12.04 -0.47 -5.34
C HIS A 50 -13.16 -1.48 -5.11
N ALA A 51 -12.90 -2.77 -5.28
CA ALA A 51 -13.90 -3.82 -5.18
C ALA A 51 -14.45 -4.01 -3.76
N ARG A 52 -13.62 -3.85 -2.71
CA ARG A 52 -14.00 -4.16 -1.32
C ARG A 52 -14.47 -2.95 -0.51
N ILE A 53 -14.02 -1.75 -0.86
CA ILE A 53 -14.23 -0.54 -0.04
C ILE A 53 -14.88 0.57 -0.85
N GLY A 54 -14.47 0.70 -2.12
CA GLY A 54 -15.09 1.60 -3.07
C GLY A 54 -14.10 2.53 -3.77
N HIS A 55 -14.57 3.14 -4.84
CA HIS A 55 -13.76 3.93 -5.76
C HIS A 55 -13.06 5.13 -5.08
N ALA A 56 -13.73 5.79 -4.14
CA ALA A 56 -13.18 6.94 -3.43
C ALA A 56 -11.92 6.58 -2.62
N VAL A 57 -11.93 5.43 -1.94
CA VAL A 57 -10.80 4.95 -1.14
C VAL A 57 -9.63 4.53 -2.04
N MET A 58 -9.91 3.82 -3.13
CA MET A 58 -8.89 3.47 -4.12
C MET A 58 -8.18 4.73 -4.68
N ARG A 59 -8.93 5.79 -5.01
CA ARG A 59 -8.30 7.04 -5.49
C ARG A 59 -7.47 7.73 -4.42
N ALA A 60 -7.94 7.77 -3.18
CA ALA A 60 -7.18 8.33 -2.06
C ALA A 60 -5.88 7.56 -1.85
N PHE A 61 -5.92 6.22 -1.94
CA PHE A 61 -4.75 5.34 -1.89
C PHE A 61 -3.74 5.65 -3.00
N LEU A 62 -4.18 5.79 -4.27
CA LEU A 62 -3.27 6.12 -5.36
C LEU A 62 -2.66 7.52 -5.22
N ALA A 63 -3.45 8.50 -4.74
CA ALA A 63 -2.95 9.85 -4.48
C ALA A 63 -1.91 9.86 -3.36
N GLU A 64 -2.12 9.07 -2.30
CA GLU A 64 -1.14 8.91 -1.21
C GLU A 64 0.16 8.28 -1.71
N LEU A 65 0.09 7.21 -2.50
CA LEU A 65 1.28 6.55 -3.05
C LEU A 65 2.05 7.39 -4.08
N SER A 66 1.44 8.43 -4.64
CA SER A 66 2.16 9.39 -5.50
C SER A 66 3.03 10.38 -4.73
N GLN A 67 2.90 10.42 -3.40
CA GLN A 67 3.68 11.32 -2.57
C GLN A 67 5.15 10.86 -2.49
N PRO A 68 6.12 11.80 -2.40
CA PRO A 68 7.55 11.47 -2.30
C PRO A 68 7.95 10.64 -1.08
N SER A 69 7.05 10.52 -0.08
CA SER A 69 7.24 9.67 1.09
C SER A 69 7.21 8.17 0.78
N TRP A 70 6.71 7.78 -0.39
CA TRP A 70 6.66 6.40 -0.85
C TRP A 70 7.70 6.15 -1.94
N GLU A 71 8.54 5.13 -1.74
CA GLU A 71 9.47 4.68 -2.75
C GLU A 71 8.79 3.66 -3.67
N ILE A 72 8.50 4.04 -4.92
CA ILE A 72 7.97 3.13 -5.92
C ILE A 72 9.13 2.49 -6.71
N LEU A 73 9.21 1.16 -6.67
CA LEU A 73 10.21 0.41 -7.42
C LEU A 73 9.69 0.06 -8.80
N ALA A 74 10.33 0.60 -9.83
CA ALA A 74 10.10 0.17 -11.20
C ALA A 74 10.59 -1.27 -11.40
N VAL A 75 9.93 -2.02 -12.28
CA VAL A 75 10.44 -3.29 -12.77
C VAL A 75 11.10 -3.00 -14.12
N GLU A 76 12.40 -3.25 -14.21
CA GLU A 76 13.11 -3.28 -15.50
C GLU A 76 12.83 -4.64 -16.13
N VAL A 77 12.39 -4.62 -17.40
CA VAL A 77 12.07 -5.81 -18.21
C VAL A 77 13.09 -5.92 -19.33
#